data_AF-A0A917JSP5-F1
#
_entry.id   AF-A0A917JSP5-F1
#
_cell.length_a   1.000
_cell.length_b   1.000
_cell.length_c   1.000
_cell.angle_alpha   90.00
_cell.angle_beta   90.00
_cell.angle_gamma   90.00
#
_symmetry.space_group_name_H-M   'P 1'
#
loop_
_entity.id
_entity.type
_entity.pdbx_description
1 polymer ?
#
loop_
_entity_poly.entity_id
_entity_poly.type
_entity_poly.pdbx_seq_one_letter_code
_entity_poly.pdbx_strand_id
1 'polypeptide(L)'
;MKSMHFSKFGLPVILLSGLTSPSYANEAEQSFVKELASCAAYYEIASTAIASMNAPQMQVVGKRLQKSGIQATEIASQYSEKAQVQKVVAAEKLKQEQALNGSSNLGVLMRQYKEPCKQILAEPQKRLDYWVMVTM
;
A
#
# COMPACT_ATOMS: atom_id res chain seq x y z
N MET A 1 -65.23 -36.12 8.20
CA MET A 1 -65.71 -35.14 9.19
C MET A 1 -64.70 -35.04 10.33
N LYS A 2 -63.85 -33.99 10.36
CA LYS A 2 -63.38 -33.34 11.59
C LYS A 2 -62.87 -31.94 11.22
N SER A 3 -63.36 -30.95 11.95
CA SER A 3 -63.32 -29.52 11.63
C SER A 3 -61.95 -28.88 11.71
N MET A 4 -61.85 -27.81 10.92
CA MET A 4 -60.95 -26.66 10.90
C MET A 4 -60.53 -26.11 12.27
N HIS A 5 -59.34 -25.50 12.33
CA HIS A 5 -59.11 -24.22 13.02
C HIS A 5 -58.09 -23.37 12.23
N PHE A 6 -58.51 -22.14 11.95
CA PHE A 6 -57.74 -21.02 11.43
C PHE A 6 -56.74 -20.50 12.48
N SER A 7 -55.57 -20.02 12.08
CA SER A 7 -55.01 -18.80 12.69
C SER A 7 -54.05 -18.08 11.75
N LYS A 8 -54.34 -16.79 11.59
CA LYS A 8 -53.64 -15.76 10.82
C LYS A 8 -52.30 -15.45 11.48
N PHE A 9 -51.25 -15.17 10.70
CA PHE A 9 -50.26 -14.13 11.00
C PHE A 9 -49.54 -13.74 9.70
N GLY A 10 -49.95 -12.61 9.12
CA GLY A 10 -49.11 -11.87 8.18
C GLY A 10 -48.09 -11.08 8.98
N LEU A 11 -46.84 -11.08 8.53
CA LEU A 11 -45.83 -10.11 8.95
C LEU A 11 -45.09 -9.58 7.72
N PRO A 12 -44.93 -8.26 7.58
CA PRO A 12 -44.21 -7.64 6.48
C PRO A 12 -42.71 -7.68 6.80
N VAL A 13 -41.90 -8.38 5.99
CA VAL A 13 -40.45 -8.24 6.09
C VAL A 13 -39.99 -7.17 5.12
N ILE A 14 -39.70 -6.04 5.73
CA ILE A 14 -39.15 -4.79 5.24
C ILE A 14 -37.94 -5.04 4.33
N LEU A 15 -38.00 -4.49 3.12
CA LEU A 15 -36.86 -4.27 2.22
C LEU A 15 -35.83 -3.41 2.96
N LEU A 16 -34.77 -4.04 3.46
CA LEU A 16 -33.62 -3.35 4.03
C LEU A 16 -32.81 -2.77 2.87
N SER A 17 -33.05 -1.49 2.55
CA SER A 17 -32.21 -0.69 1.69
C SER A 17 -30.76 -0.77 2.16
N GLY A 18 -29.87 -1.26 1.29
CA GLY A 18 -28.45 -1.40 1.58
C GLY A 18 -27.83 -0.06 1.97
N LEU A 19 -27.38 0.02 3.22
CA LEU A 19 -26.49 1.06 3.71
C LEU A 19 -25.16 0.95 2.96
N THR A 20 -24.94 1.81 1.97
CA THR A 20 -23.60 2.06 1.41
C THR A 20 -22.74 2.66 2.51
N SER A 21 -21.95 1.80 3.18
CA SER A 21 -20.90 2.22 4.11
C SER A 21 -19.66 2.69 3.33
N PRO A 22 -18.80 3.55 3.90
CA PRO A 22 -18.45 4.83 3.28
C PRO A 22 -17.12 4.85 2.50
N SER A 23 -16.97 5.85 1.63
CA SER A 23 -15.78 6.15 0.81
C SER A 23 -14.46 6.31 1.58
N TYR A 24 -14.50 6.47 2.90
CA TYR A 24 -13.32 6.70 3.75
C TYR A 24 -12.36 5.51 3.81
N ALA A 25 -12.87 4.27 3.86
CA ALA A 25 -12.02 3.08 3.82
C ALA A 25 -11.19 3.04 2.52
N ASN A 26 -11.79 3.48 1.41
CA ASN A 26 -11.13 3.52 0.11
C ASN A 26 -10.05 4.62 0.04
N GLU A 27 -10.25 5.78 0.65
CA GLU A 27 -9.24 6.86 0.66
C GLU A 27 -8.02 6.54 1.54
N ALA A 28 -8.24 5.93 2.70
CA ALA A 28 -7.18 5.45 3.59
C ALA A 28 -6.34 4.37 2.90
N GLU A 29 -6.99 3.37 2.30
CA GLU A 29 -6.33 2.29 1.57
C GLU A 29 -5.57 2.82 0.35
N GLN A 30 -6.14 3.75 -0.43
CA GLN A 30 -5.45 4.40 -1.54
C GLN A 30 -4.20 5.16 -1.08
N SER A 31 -4.29 5.92 0.03
CA SER A 31 -3.15 6.64 0.59
C SER A 31 -2.06 5.69 1.08
N PHE A 32 -2.45 4.60 1.75
CA PHE A 32 -1.56 3.55 2.20
C PHE A 32 -0.86 2.83 1.05
N VAL A 33 -1.61 2.45 0.00
CA VAL A 33 -1.08 1.84 -1.23
C VAL A 33 -0.08 2.77 -1.91
N LYS A 34 -0.38 4.07 -1.99
CA LYS A 34 0.52 5.07 -2.58
C LYS A 34 1.81 5.21 -1.78
N GLU A 35 1.74 5.21 -0.45
CA GLU A 35 2.93 5.27 0.40
C GLU A 35 3.80 4.01 0.24
N LEU A 36 3.20 2.81 0.26
CA LEU A 36 3.90 1.56 -0.01
C LEU A 36 4.53 1.54 -1.40
N ALA A 37 3.83 2.04 -2.42
CA ALA A 37 4.37 2.15 -3.77
C ALA A 37 5.56 3.12 -3.85
N SER A 38 5.51 4.24 -3.12
CA SER A 38 6.64 5.16 -2.99
C SER A 38 7.84 4.49 -2.29
N CYS A 39 7.59 3.64 -1.30
CA CYS A 39 8.63 2.85 -0.66
C CYS A 39 9.23 1.78 -1.57
N ALA A 40 8.41 1.09 -2.36
CA ALA A 40 8.87 0.14 -3.36
C ALA A 40 9.81 0.82 -4.38
N ALA A 41 9.39 1.98 -4.90
CA ALA A 41 10.19 2.80 -5.80
C ALA A 41 11.54 3.21 -5.19
N TYR A 42 11.52 3.71 -3.94
CA TYR A 42 12.75 4.08 -3.22
C TYR A 42 13.71 2.90 -3.08
N TYR A 43 13.22 1.73 -2.67
CA TYR A 43 14.04 0.55 -2.52
C TYR A 43 14.60 0.04 -3.86
N GLU A 44 13.84 0.16 -4.94
CA GLU A 44 14.31 -0.19 -6.29
C GLU A 44 15.45 0.73 -6.74
N ILE A 45 15.28 2.06 -6.62
CA ILE A 45 16.31 3.05 -6.94
C ILE A 45 17.57 2.81 -6.10
N ALA A 46 17.39 2.66 -4.78
CA ALA A 46 18.49 2.46 -3.85
C ALA A 46 19.24 1.14 -4.11
N SER A 47 18.52 0.04 -4.37
CA SER A 47 19.15 -1.25 -4.67
C SER A 47 19.94 -1.21 -5.99
N THR A 48 19.41 -0.52 -7.01
CA THR A 48 20.06 -0.35 -8.31
C THR A 48 21.33 0.48 -8.19
N ALA A 49 21.25 1.61 -7.47
CA ALA A 49 22.40 2.46 -7.23
C ALA A 49 23.49 1.75 -6.39
N ILE A 50 23.12 0.94 -5.39
CA ILE A 50 24.10 0.12 -4.66
C ILE A 50 24.73 -0.95 -5.56
N ALA A 51 23.95 -1.57 -6.44
CA ALA A 51 24.47 -2.57 -7.37
C ALA A 51 25.47 -1.98 -8.38
N SER A 52 25.27 -0.73 -8.82
CA SER A 52 26.16 -0.06 -9.78
C SER A 52 27.48 0.43 -9.19
N MET A 53 27.62 0.48 -7.85
CA MET A 53 28.86 0.90 -7.18
C MET A 53 30.02 -0.11 -7.30
N ASN A 54 29.80 -1.29 -7.91
CA ASN A 54 30.81 -2.35 -8.08
C ASN A 54 31.57 -2.69 -6.77
N ALA A 55 30.90 -2.59 -5.63
CA ALA A 55 31.46 -2.85 -4.30
C ALA A 55 30.93 -4.20 -3.75
N PRO A 56 31.72 -5.29 -3.75
CA PRO A 56 31.26 -6.63 -3.36
C PRO A 56 30.60 -6.68 -1.96
N GLN A 57 31.16 -5.96 -0.99
CA GLN A 57 30.65 -5.86 0.37
C GLN A 57 29.24 -5.22 0.46
N MET A 58 28.85 -4.42 -0.53
CA MET A 58 27.55 -3.77 -0.58
C MET A 58 26.49 -4.58 -1.34
N GLN A 59 26.86 -5.66 -2.03
CA GLN A 59 25.90 -6.48 -2.78
C GLN A 59 24.79 -7.07 -1.89
N VAL A 60 25.14 -7.49 -0.67
CA VAL A 60 24.15 -7.99 0.30
C VAL A 60 23.14 -6.90 0.69
N VAL A 61 23.59 -5.65 0.78
CA VAL A 61 22.72 -4.50 1.07
C VAL A 61 21.78 -4.26 -0.11
N GLY A 62 22.30 -4.26 -1.34
CA GLY A 62 21.49 -4.13 -2.55
C GLY A 62 20.39 -5.19 -2.64
N LYS A 63 20.73 -6.47 -2.41
CA LYS A 63 19.76 -7.58 -2.39
C LYS A 63 18.70 -7.43 -1.30
N ARG A 64 19.09 -6.97 -0.10
CA ARG A 64 18.14 -6.72 0.98
C ARG A 64 17.17 -5.60 0.63
N LEU A 65 17.66 -4.50 0.05
CA LEU A 65 16.82 -3.39 -0.40
C LEU A 65 15.85 -3.86 -1.49
N GLN A 66 16.32 -4.63 -2.48
CA GLN A 66 15.45 -5.22 -3.50
C GLN A 66 14.32 -6.05 -2.88
N LYS A 67 14.63 -6.91 -1.89
CA LYS A 67 13.62 -7.68 -1.16
C LYS A 67 12.61 -6.77 -0.44
N SER A 68 13.05 -5.69 0.18
CA SER A 68 12.15 -4.71 0.81
C SER A 68 11.23 -4.03 -0.21
N GLY A 69 11.71 -3.75 -1.42
CA GLY A 69 10.87 -3.21 -2.50
C GLY A 69 9.80 -4.19 -2.98
N ILE A 70 10.15 -5.47 -3.10
CA ILE A 70 9.21 -6.55 -3.41
C ILE A 70 8.15 -6.66 -2.30
N GLN A 71 8.58 -6.70 -1.04
CA GLN A 71 7.67 -6.77 0.11
C GLN A 71 6.69 -5.59 0.15
N ALA A 72 7.14 -4.36 -0.11
CA ALA A 72 6.26 -3.19 -0.16
C ALA A 72 5.18 -3.33 -1.24
N THR A 73 5.56 -3.84 -2.41
CA THR A 73 4.64 -4.12 -3.53
C THR A 73 3.64 -5.22 -3.18
N GLU A 74 4.08 -6.28 -2.49
CA GLU A 74 3.24 -7.39 -2.04
C GLU A 74 2.19 -6.92 -1.04
N ILE A 75 2.58 -6.10 -0.06
CA ILE A 75 1.62 -5.53 0.91
C ILE A 75 0.63 -4.62 0.18
N ALA A 76 1.09 -3.74 -0.71
CA ALA A 76 0.20 -2.86 -1.47
C ALA A 76 -0.82 -3.64 -2.33
N SER A 77 -0.41 -4.80 -2.85
CA SER A 77 -1.25 -5.67 -3.67
C SER A 77 -2.34 -6.41 -2.86
N GLN A 78 -2.33 -6.31 -1.53
CA GLN A 78 -3.43 -6.81 -0.69
C GLN A 78 -4.63 -5.85 -0.68
N TYR A 79 -4.41 -4.58 -1.04
CA TYR A 79 -5.42 -3.51 -0.98
C TYR A 79 -5.73 -2.91 -2.36
N SER A 80 -5.00 -3.30 -3.40
CA SER A 80 -5.23 -2.83 -4.76
C SER A 80 -4.78 -3.87 -5.77
N GLU A 81 -5.37 -3.84 -6.96
CA GLU A 81 -5.00 -4.73 -8.05
C GLU A 81 -3.51 -4.60 -8.39
N LYS A 82 -2.82 -5.75 -8.54
CA LYS A 82 -1.36 -5.79 -8.76
C LYS A 82 -0.93 -4.93 -9.95
N ALA A 83 -1.70 -4.93 -11.04
CA ALA A 83 -1.43 -4.10 -12.21
C ALA A 83 -1.51 -2.59 -11.90
N GLN A 84 -2.43 -2.19 -11.01
CA GLN A 84 -2.53 -0.80 -10.56
C GLN A 84 -1.37 -0.43 -9.64
N VAL A 85 -1.00 -1.30 -8.69
CA VAL A 85 0.17 -1.09 -7.82
C VAL A 85 1.42 -0.87 -8.65
N GLN A 86 1.68 -1.70 -9.67
CA GLN A 86 2.85 -1.56 -10.55
C GLN A 86 2.87 -0.21 -11.29
N LYS A 87 1.73 0.29 -11.75
CA LYS A 87 1.63 1.63 -12.36
C LYS A 87 1.99 2.73 -11.37
N VAL A 88 1.52 2.64 -10.13
CA VAL A 88 1.82 3.63 -9.09
C VAL A 88 3.30 3.57 -8.69
N VAL A 89 3.89 2.37 -8.57
CA VAL A 89 5.32 2.20 -8.31
C VAL A 89 6.16 2.85 -9.41
N ALA A 90 5.84 2.60 -10.67
CA ALA A 90 6.54 3.20 -11.80
C ALA A 90 6.43 4.74 -11.80
N ALA A 91 5.25 5.28 -11.48
CA ALA A 91 5.04 6.73 -11.38
C ALA A 91 5.83 7.36 -10.23
N GLU A 92 5.84 6.74 -9.04
CA GLU A 92 6.61 7.22 -7.90
C GLU A 92 8.13 7.09 -8.14
N LYS A 93 8.56 6.03 -8.84
CA LYS A 93 9.96 5.88 -9.26
C LYS A 93 10.39 7.04 -10.16
N LEU A 94 9.63 7.32 -11.21
CA LEU A 94 9.92 8.45 -12.11
C LEU A 94 9.99 9.77 -11.34
N LYS A 95 9.04 10.02 -10.42
CA LYS A 95 9.02 11.22 -9.58
C LYS A 95 10.26 11.32 -8.68
N GLN A 96 10.68 10.22 -8.06
CA GLN A 96 11.87 10.19 -7.21
C GLN A 96 13.16 10.37 -8.01
N GLU A 97 13.26 9.77 -9.19
CA GLU A 97 14.39 9.97 -10.12
C GLU A 97 14.47 11.42 -10.61
N GLN A 98 13.34 12.06 -10.89
CA GLN A 98 13.29 13.49 -11.20
C GLN A 98 13.77 14.34 -10.02
N ALA A 99 13.37 14.00 -8.79
CA ALA A 99 13.82 14.71 -7.59
C ALA A 99 15.35 14.60 -7.35
N LEU A 100 16.01 13.59 -7.93
CA LEU A 100 17.46 13.48 -7.91
C LEU A 100 18.16 14.41 -8.91
N ASN A 101 17.45 15.01 -9.87
CA ASN A 101 17.99 15.92 -10.90
C ASN A 101 19.25 15.37 -11.61
N GLY A 102 19.26 14.07 -11.92
CA GLY A 102 20.41 13.40 -12.56
C GLY A 102 21.58 13.09 -11.62
N SER A 103 21.47 13.39 -10.32
CA SER A 103 22.43 12.96 -9.32
C SER A 103 22.27 11.47 -9.00
N SER A 104 23.39 10.75 -8.90
CA SER A 104 23.41 9.41 -8.31
C SER A 104 23.41 9.43 -6.77
N ASN A 105 23.33 10.62 -6.16
CA ASN A 105 23.37 10.75 -4.71
C ASN A 105 22.02 10.38 -4.08
N LEU A 106 21.95 9.15 -3.56
CA LEU A 106 20.79 8.66 -2.81
C LEU A 106 20.51 9.44 -1.52
N GLY A 107 21.40 10.33 -1.05
CA GLY A 107 21.27 11.03 0.23
C GLY A 107 19.98 11.83 0.39
N VAL A 108 19.42 12.36 -0.71
CA VAL A 108 18.10 13.02 -0.69
C VAL A 108 17.00 11.99 -0.40
N LEU A 109 16.95 10.92 -1.19
CA LEU A 109 15.94 9.86 -1.01
C LEU A 109 16.10 9.15 0.34
N MET A 110 17.32 8.88 0.78
CA MET A 110 17.56 8.24 2.08
C MET A 110 17.02 9.07 3.24
N ARG A 111 17.18 10.40 3.23
CA ARG A 111 16.63 11.27 4.28
C ARG A 111 15.11 11.24 4.30
N GLN A 112 14.47 11.16 3.14
CA GLN A 112 13.02 11.22 3.02
C GLN A 112 12.34 9.86 3.26
N TYR A 113 12.92 8.77 2.76
CA TYR A 113 12.22 7.49 2.65
C TYR A 113 12.78 6.40 3.56
N LYS A 114 14.04 6.45 4.00
CA LYS A 114 14.67 5.33 4.71
C LYS A 114 13.91 4.89 5.96
N GLU A 115 13.63 5.82 6.86
CA GLU A 115 12.98 5.51 8.14
C GLU A 115 11.48 5.26 7.98
N PRO A 116 10.71 6.11 7.27
CA PRO A 116 9.29 5.83 7.03
C PRO A 116 9.04 4.49 6.34
N CYS A 117 9.84 4.15 5.31
CA CYS A 117 9.69 2.88 4.59
C CYS A 117 10.10 1.66 5.43
N LYS A 118 11.04 1.81 6.37
CA LYS A 118 11.34 0.76 7.33
C LYS A 118 10.17 0.55 8.30
N GLN A 119 9.54 1.64 8.75
CA GLN A 119 8.42 1.59 9.70
C GLN A 119 7.16 0.97 9.08
N ILE A 120 6.76 1.40 7.88
CA ILE A 120 5.56 0.85 7.21
C ILE A 120 5.69 -0.65 6.91
N LEU A 121 6.91 -1.14 6.62
CA LEU A 121 7.15 -2.57 6.43
C LEU A 121 7.17 -3.37 7.73
N ALA A 122 7.56 -2.74 8.84
CA ALA A 122 7.61 -3.38 10.15
C ALA A 122 6.22 -3.44 10.82
N GLU A 123 5.44 -2.37 10.69
CA GLU A 123 4.12 -2.21 11.32
C GLU A 123 3.06 -1.75 10.28
N PRO A 124 2.77 -2.53 9.23
CA PRO A 124 1.89 -2.11 8.13
C PRO A 124 0.47 -1.78 8.60
N GLN A 125 -0.09 -2.58 9.51
CA GLN A 125 -1.44 -2.34 10.03
C GLN A 125 -1.52 -1.01 10.79
N LYS A 126 -0.54 -0.73 11.67
CA LYS A 126 -0.48 0.54 12.40
C LYS A 126 -0.38 1.74 11.46
N ARG A 127 0.32 1.58 10.34
CA ARG A 127 0.42 2.65 9.33
C ARG A 127 -0.87 2.81 8.53
N LEU A 128 -1.60 1.73 8.25
CA LEU A 128 -2.95 1.81 7.70
C LEU A 128 -3.91 2.51 8.68
N ASP A 129 -3.86 2.16 9.97
CA ASP A 129 -4.70 2.80 11.01
C ASP A 129 -4.45 4.31 11.11
N TYR A 130 -3.19 4.75 10.92
CA TYR A 130 -2.87 6.17 10.78
C TYR A 130 -3.61 6.79 9.59
N TRP A 131 -3.59 6.15 8.42
CA TRP A 131 -4.28 6.66 7.23
C TRP A 131 -5.78 6.75 7.47
N VAL A 132 -6.39 5.73 8.07
CA VAL A 132 -7.80 5.75 8.48
C VAL A 132 -8.08 6.98 9.35
N MET A 133 -7.26 7.22 10.38
CA MET A 133 -7.47 8.35 11.29
C MET A 133 -7.32 9.72 10.62
N VAL A 134 -6.38 9.90 9.68
CA VAL A 134 -6.15 11.21 9.04
C VAL A 134 -7.04 11.47 7.81
N THR A 135 -7.67 10.44 7.24
CA THR A 135 -8.65 10.58 6.16
C THR A 135 -10.10 10.57 6.64
N MET A 136 -10.33 10.44 7.94
CA MET A 136 -11.65 10.56 8.58
C MET A 136 -12.18 12.00 8.59
#